data_AF-A0A3B9YZL9-F1
#
_entry.id   AF-A0A3B9YZL9-F1
#
_cell.length_a   1.000
_cell.length_b   1.000
_cell.length_c   1.000
_cell.angle_alpha   90.00
_cell.angle_beta   90.00
_cell.angle_gamma   90.00
#
_symmetry.space_group_name_H-M   'P 1'
#
loop_
_entity.id
_entity.type
_entity.pdbx_description
1 polymer ?
#
loop_
_entity_poly.entity_id
_entity_poly.type
_entity_poly.pdbx_seq_one_letter_code
_entity_poly.pdbx_strand_id
1 'polypeptide(L)'
;WRQLWGESLGKQGKGSTPINALGPVDQHSQLQLYLDGPNDKLITIITTQDGDDLAVPADAAGRIGQSLLGGRTVAEIVNAQARATAEALVRAGRTVRVIHVPRLGEQAMGALMMHFILETLVTAQLLGVDPFDQPAVELGKVLTRSYLSGSA
;
A
#
# COMPACT_ATOMS: atom_id res chain seq x y z
N TRP A 1 -2.19 7.52 4.19
CA TRP A 1 -1.37 7.43 2.96
C TRP A 1 -2.13 7.95 1.73
N ARG A 2 -3.17 7.27 1.20
CA ARG A 2 -3.84 7.69 -0.05
C ARG A 2 -4.30 9.15 -0.08
N GLN A 3 -4.98 9.60 0.98
CA GLN A 3 -5.41 11.00 1.10
C GLN A 3 -4.20 11.95 1.14
N LEU A 4 -3.24 11.70 2.02
CA LEU A 4 -2.00 12.49 2.13
C LEU A 4 -1.30 12.65 0.77
N TRP A 5 -1.10 11.56 0.03
CA TRP A 5 -0.42 11.62 -1.27
C TRP A 5 -1.28 12.27 -2.35
N GLY A 6 -2.53 11.84 -2.47
CA GLY A 6 -3.43 12.26 -3.53
C GLY A 6 -3.83 13.74 -3.43
N GLU A 7 -4.28 14.19 -2.25
CA GLU A 7 -4.69 15.58 -2.05
C GLU A 7 -3.51 16.55 -2.08
N SER A 8 -2.33 16.16 -1.58
CA SER A 8 -1.16 17.05 -1.59
C SER A 8 -0.48 17.13 -2.96
N LEU A 9 -0.41 16.04 -3.74
CA LEU A 9 0.40 15.99 -4.96
C LEU A 9 -0.39 16.01 -6.27
N GLY A 10 -1.66 15.60 -6.23
CA GLY A 10 -2.54 15.50 -7.40
C GLY A 10 -3.04 16.86 -7.89
N LYS A 11 -2.12 17.69 -8.40
CA LYS A 11 -2.39 19.10 -8.74
C LYS A 11 -1.75 19.48 -10.07
N GLN A 12 -2.38 20.40 -10.79
CA GLN A 12 -1.83 20.99 -12.03
C GLN A 12 -1.43 19.94 -13.08
N GLY A 13 -2.17 18.83 -13.19
CA GLY A 13 -1.87 17.72 -14.10
C GLY A 13 -0.66 16.86 -13.70
N LYS A 14 -0.12 17.05 -12.49
CA LYS A 14 0.99 16.28 -11.91
C LYS A 14 0.48 15.34 -10.81
N GLY A 15 1.39 14.49 -10.32
CA GLY A 15 1.15 13.53 -9.27
C GLY A 15 1.04 12.10 -9.81
N SER A 16 0.77 11.17 -8.90
CA SER A 16 0.55 9.76 -9.23
C SER A 16 -0.64 9.23 -8.45
N THR A 17 -1.35 8.25 -9.01
CA THR A 17 -2.54 7.67 -8.40
C THR A 17 -2.12 6.73 -7.25
N PRO A 18 -2.47 7.01 -5.99
CA PRO A 18 -2.12 6.13 -4.89
C PRO A 18 -3.08 4.93 -4.85
N ILE A 19 -2.57 3.74 -5.12
CA ILE A 19 -3.32 2.47 -5.07
C ILE A 19 -2.98 1.75 -3.76
N ASN A 20 -3.97 1.15 -3.10
CA ASN A 20 -3.77 0.31 -1.92
C ASN A 20 -3.92 -1.17 -2.26
N ALA A 21 -3.04 -1.99 -1.68
CA ALA A 21 -3.14 -3.44 -1.69
C ALA A 21 -2.76 -3.99 -0.31
N LEU A 22 -3.41 -5.06 0.12
CA LEU A 22 -3.18 -5.75 1.38
C LEU A 22 -2.62 -7.16 1.12
N GLY A 23 -1.42 -7.43 1.61
CA GLY A 23 -0.85 -8.77 1.59
C GLY A 23 -1.42 -9.65 2.73
N PRO A 24 -1.69 -10.94 2.49
CA PRO A 24 -1.59 -11.65 1.21
C PRO A 24 -2.88 -11.59 0.36
N VAL A 25 -3.98 -11.01 0.86
CA VAL A 25 -5.31 -11.04 0.22
C VAL A 25 -5.28 -10.56 -1.24
N ASP A 26 -4.65 -9.42 -1.51
CA ASP A 26 -4.61 -8.82 -2.84
C ASP A 26 -3.60 -9.47 -3.80
N GLN A 27 -2.90 -10.53 -3.37
CA GLN A 27 -2.17 -11.42 -4.28
C GLN A 27 -3.12 -12.12 -5.27
N HIS A 28 -4.39 -12.26 -4.90
CA HIS A 28 -5.42 -12.91 -5.71
C HIS A 28 -6.30 -11.95 -6.50
N SER A 29 -6.05 -10.64 -6.44
CA SER A 29 -6.85 -9.61 -7.11
C SER A 29 -5.99 -8.74 -8.03
N GLN A 30 -4.92 -8.15 -7.50
CA GLN A 30 -4.17 -7.08 -8.16
C GLN A 30 -2.76 -7.49 -8.60
N LEU A 31 -2.19 -8.55 -7.99
CA LEU A 31 -0.79 -8.94 -8.25
C LEU A 31 -0.52 -9.31 -9.71
N GLN A 32 -1.48 -9.89 -10.44
CA GLN A 32 -1.33 -10.15 -11.88
C GLN A 32 -1.06 -8.86 -12.67
N LEU A 33 -1.82 -7.79 -12.39
CA LEU A 33 -1.61 -6.47 -13.01
C LEU A 33 -0.25 -5.90 -12.64
N TYR A 34 0.23 -6.12 -11.42
CA TYR A 34 1.52 -5.60 -10.96
C TYR A 34 2.71 -6.34 -11.57
N LEU A 35 2.57 -7.64 -11.82
CA LEU A 35 3.63 -8.47 -12.39
C LEU A 35 3.72 -8.36 -13.91
N ASP A 36 2.59 -8.31 -14.61
CA ASP A 36 2.55 -8.45 -16.08
C ASP A 36 1.79 -7.34 -16.79
N GLY A 37 1.24 -6.38 -16.06
CA GLY A 37 0.63 -5.19 -16.64
C GLY A 37 1.65 -4.10 -17.04
N PRO A 38 1.16 -2.90 -17.39
CA PRO A 38 2.01 -1.76 -17.70
C PRO A 38 3.06 -1.48 -16.60
N ASN A 39 4.29 -1.15 -17.02
CA ASN A 39 5.40 -0.82 -16.12
C ASN A 39 5.43 0.67 -15.76
N ASP A 40 4.40 1.10 -15.03
CA ASP A 40 4.10 2.49 -14.69
C ASP A 40 3.88 2.69 -13.19
N LYS A 41 4.43 1.79 -12.36
CA LYS A 41 4.18 1.73 -10.91
C LYS A 41 5.49 1.80 -10.12
N LEU A 42 5.48 2.62 -9.07
CA LEU A 42 6.40 2.49 -7.93
C LEU A 42 5.67 1.71 -6.83
N ILE A 43 6.17 0.54 -6.47
CA ILE A 43 5.52 -0.34 -5.50
C ILE A 43 6.25 -0.24 -4.16
N THR A 44 5.57 0.25 -3.13
CA THR A 44 6.07 0.20 -1.75
C THR A 44 5.42 -0.95 -1.00
N ILE A 45 6.22 -1.90 -0.52
CA ILE A 45 5.76 -3.02 0.31
C ILE A 45 6.17 -2.73 1.75
N ILE A 46 5.20 -2.68 2.65
CA ILE A 46 5.45 -2.53 4.10
C ILE A 46 5.29 -3.90 4.73
N THR A 47 6.29 -4.35 5.48
CA THR A 47 6.31 -5.67 6.13
C THR A 47 6.56 -5.53 7.62
N THR A 48 6.15 -6.52 8.42
CA THR A 48 6.44 -6.59 9.85
C THR A 48 6.74 -8.02 10.30
N GLN A 49 7.45 -8.19 11.41
CA GLN A 49 7.63 -9.50 12.04
C GLN A 49 6.53 -9.81 13.06
N ASP A 50 5.76 -8.80 13.47
CA ASP A 50 4.60 -9.01 14.34
C ASP A 50 3.51 -9.76 13.58
N GLY A 51 2.90 -10.72 14.25
CA GLY A 51 1.85 -11.56 13.70
C GLY A 51 1.41 -12.63 14.69
N ASP A 52 0.45 -13.44 14.27
CA ASP A 52 -0.06 -14.54 15.11
C ASP A 52 0.92 -15.72 15.10
N ASP A 53 1.27 -16.17 16.31
CA ASP A 53 2.10 -17.36 16.56
C ASP A 53 1.30 -18.67 16.44
N LEU A 54 0.02 -18.60 16.07
CA LEU A 54 -0.81 -19.77 15.80
C LEU A 54 -0.17 -20.64 14.70
N ALA A 55 0.28 -21.82 15.12
CA ALA A 55 0.87 -22.81 14.23
C ALA A 55 -0.21 -23.62 13.50
N VAL A 56 0.03 -23.92 12.23
CA VAL A 56 -0.79 -24.86 11.46
C VAL A 56 -0.59 -26.27 12.03
N PRO A 57 -1.67 -26.99 12.43
CA PRO A 57 -1.55 -28.35 12.93
C PRO A 57 -0.94 -29.29 11.88
N ALA A 58 0.16 -29.96 12.23
CA ALA A 58 0.92 -30.77 11.28
C ALA A 58 0.14 -31.98 10.76
N ASP A 59 -0.70 -32.59 11.59
CA ASP A 59 -1.58 -33.69 11.21
C ASP A 59 -2.63 -33.23 10.18
N ALA A 60 -3.25 -32.07 10.41
CA ALA A 60 -4.23 -31.49 9.49
C ALA A 60 -3.58 -31.13 8.16
N ALA A 61 -2.42 -30.48 8.19
CA ALA A 61 -1.63 -30.15 7.00
C ALA A 61 -1.26 -31.40 6.19
N GLY A 62 -0.84 -32.48 6.87
CA GLY A 62 -0.53 -33.76 6.24
C GLY A 62 -1.73 -34.40 5.54
N ARG A 63 -2.92 -34.38 6.16
CA ARG A 63 -4.15 -34.95 5.57
C ARG A 63 -4.58 -34.27 4.27
N ILE A 64 -4.27 -32.99 4.10
CA ILE A 64 -4.60 -32.23 2.87
C ILE A 64 -3.42 -32.13 1.89
N GLY A 65 -2.32 -32.86 2.12
CA GLY A 65 -1.15 -32.85 1.25
C GLY A 65 -0.30 -31.57 1.32
N GLN A 66 -0.46 -30.76 2.37
CA GLN A 66 0.25 -29.49 2.58
C GLN A 66 1.26 -29.58 3.72
N SER A 67 1.98 -30.70 3.84
CA SER A 67 2.88 -30.99 4.96
C SER A 67 3.95 -29.91 5.20
N LEU A 68 4.32 -29.13 4.18
CA LEU A 68 5.25 -28.00 4.30
C LEU A 68 4.75 -26.90 5.25
N LEU A 69 3.43 -26.73 5.37
CA LEU A 69 2.82 -25.75 6.26
C LEU A 69 2.75 -26.24 7.72
N GLY A 70 2.83 -27.55 7.94
CA GLY A 70 2.71 -28.15 9.27
C GLY A 70 3.76 -27.61 10.24
N GLY A 71 3.31 -27.12 11.40
CA GLY A 71 4.18 -26.55 12.43
C GLY A 71 4.67 -25.12 12.13
N ARG A 72 4.31 -24.53 10.98
CA ARG A 72 4.61 -23.13 10.67
C ARG A 72 3.55 -22.21 11.26
N THR A 73 3.96 -21.05 11.74
CA THR A 73 3.02 -20.03 12.20
C THR A 73 2.41 -19.27 11.03
N VAL A 74 1.24 -18.68 11.24
CA VAL A 74 0.63 -17.78 10.25
C VAL A 74 1.58 -16.62 9.92
N ALA A 75 2.26 -16.06 10.94
CA ALA A 75 3.26 -15.02 10.75
C ALA A 75 4.42 -15.47 9.84
N GLU A 76 4.95 -16.69 10.00
CA GLU A 76 6.00 -17.24 9.13
C GLU A 76 5.54 -17.33 7.67
N ILE A 77 4.30 -17.82 7.45
CA ILE A 77 3.72 -18.00 6.12
C ILE A 77 3.53 -16.63 5.43
N VAL A 78 2.90 -15.66 6.11
CA VAL A 78 2.68 -14.32 5.56
C VAL A 78 4.00 -13.61 5.27
N ASN A 79 5.00 -13.76 6.14
CA ASN A 79 6.33 -13.21 5.91
C ASN A 79 7.04 -13.84 4.71
N ALA A 80 6.90 -15.15 4.51
CA ALA A 80 7.40 -15.82 3.32
C ALA A 80 6.71 -15.32 2.04
N GLN A 81 5.38 -15.18 2.07
CA GLN A 81 4.61 -14.63 0.96
C GLN A 81 5.00 -13.18 0.62
N ALA A 82 5.25 -12.34 1.62
CA ALA A 82 5.68 -10.95 1.41
C ALA A 82 7.05 -10.89 0.72
N ARG A 83 8.02 -11.69 1.17
CA ARG A 83 9.35 -11.80 0.53
C ARG A 83 9.25 -12.31 -0.90
N ALA A 84 8.49 -13.38 -1.11
CA ALA A 84 8.27 -13.95 -2.46
C ALA A 84 7.62 -12.93 -3.40
N THR A 85 6.65 -12.15 -2.92
CA THR A 85 6.00 -11.10 -3.72
C THR A 85 6.98 -10.00 -4.12
N ALA A 86 7.78 -9.51 -3.17
CA ALA A 86 8.80 -8.49 -3.45
C ALA A 86 9.82 -8.99 -4.49
N GLU A 87 10.31 -10.21 -4.32
CA GLU A 87 11.26 -10.82 -5.24
C GLU A 87 10.67 -11.06 -6.63
N ALA A 88 9.42 -11.54 -6.72
CA ALA A 88 8.73 -11.74 -7.99
C ALA A 88 8.57 -10.42 -8.77
N LEU A 89 8.20 -9.33 -8.08
CA LEU A 89 8.08 -8.00 -8.69
C LEU A 89 9.44 -7.49 -9.18
N VAL A 90 10.51 -7.65 -8.40
CA VAL A 90 11.86 -7.26 -8.82
C VAL A 90 12.31 -8.06 -10.04
N ARG A 91 12.08 -9.39 -10.05
CA ARG A 91 12.40 -10.27 -11.19
C ARG A 91 11.60 -9.92 -12.44
N ALA A 92 10.38 -9.40 -12.28
CA ALA A 92 9.55 -8.88 -13.36
C ALA A 92 9.94 -7.45 -13.81
N GLY A 93 11.06 -6.91 -13.33
CA GLY A 93 11.57 -5.59 -13.75
C GLY A 93 10.77 -4.40 -13.20
N ARG A 94 10.07 -4.59 -12.07
CA ARG A 94 9.25 -3.54 -11.43
C ARG A 94 10.09 -2.73 -10.44
N THR A 95 9.77 -1.44 -10.32
CA THR A 95 10.39 -0.56 -9.31
C THR A 95 9.76 -0.84 -7.94
N VAL A 96 10.51 -1.48 -7.06
CA VAL A 96 10.05 -1.91 -5.73
C VAL A 96 10.88 -1.27 -4.63
N ARG A 97 10.20 -0.77 -3.59
CA ARG A 97 10.79 -0.39 -2.30
C ARG A 97 10.17 -1.24 -1.20
N VAL A 98 10.98 -1.72 -0.27
CA VAL A 98 10.50 -2.43 0.92
C VAL A 98 10.79 -1.60 2.17
N ILE A 99 9.78 -1.37 3.00
CA ILE A 99 9.91 -0.79 4.33
C ILE A 99 9.61 -1.89 5.33
N HIS A 100 10.61 -2.29 6.12
CA HIS A 100 10.45 -3.30 7.15
C HIS A 100 10.29 -2.66 8.52
N VAL A 101 9.23 -3.03 9.24
CA VAL A 101 8.90 -2.54 10.57
C VAL A 101 8.93 -3.72 11.54
N PRO A 102 10.04 -3.95 12.26
CA PRO A 102 10.22 -5.17 13.05
C PRO A 102 9.10 -5.41 14.06
N ARG A 103 8.69 -4.36 14.76
CA ARG A 103 7.55 -4.39 15.69
C ARG A 103 6.62 -3.21 15.46
N LEU A 104 5.33 -3.47 15.51
CA LEU A 104 4.25 -2.52 15.51
C LEU A 104 4.06 -1.94 16.91
N GLY A 105 3.76 -0.65 16.95
CA GLY A 105 3.60 0.11 18.18
C GLY A 105 3.51 1.59 17.84
N GLU A 106 3.23 2.41 18.84
CA GLU A 106 3.00 3.84 18.68
C GLU A 106 4.22 4.54 18.09
N GLN A 107 5.43 4.16 18.52
CA GLN A 107 6.67 4.71 18.00
C GLN A 107 6.87 4.36 16.50
N ALA A 108 6.63 3.10 16.13
CA ALA A 108 6.76 2.66 14.75
C ALA A 108 5.71 3.32 13.83
N MET A 109 4.49 3.47 14.34
CA MET A 109 3.42 4.17 13.63
C MET A 109 3.76 5.64 13.44
N GLY A 110 4.20 6.33 14.49
CA GLY A 110 4.63 7.73 14.41
C GLY A 110 5.77 7.93 13.42
N ALA A 111 6.77 7.03 13.42
CA ALA A 111 7.86 7.06 12.46
C ALA A 111 7.39 6.89 11.01
N LEU A 112 6.51 5.92 10.74
CA LEU A 112 5.93 5.71 9.41
C LEU A 112 5.08 6.90 8.95
N MET A 113 4.26 7.47 9.84
CA MET A 113 3.46 8.66 9.54
C MET A 113 4.36 9.83 9.17
N MET A 114 5.37 10.13 10.00
CA MET A 114 6.31 11.23 9.74
C MET A 114 7.10 11.00 8.45
N HIS A 115 7.53 9.77 8.19
CA HIS A 115 8.21 9.39 6.95
C HIS A 115 7.37 9.77 5.72
N PHE A 116 6.11 9.33 5.66
CA PHE A 116 5.26 9.63 4.51
C PHE A 116 4.89 11.12 4.41
N ILE A 117 4.75 11.83 5.55
CA ILE A 117 4.55 13.29 5.54
C ILE A 117 5.76 13.99 4.91
N LEU A 118 6.97 13.69 5.37
CA LEU A 118 8.19 14.29 4.82
C LEU A 118 8.39 13.93 3.34
N GLU A 119 8.17 12.66 2.98
CA GLU A 119 8.25 12.19 1.60
C GLU A 119 7.28 12.97 0.69
N THR A 120 6.06 13.20 1.16
CA THR A 120 5.04 13.96 0.43
C THR A 120 5.48 15.40 0.25
N LEU A 121 5.98 16.07 1.30
CA LEU A 121 6.44 17.47 1.22
C LEU A 121 7.63 17.63 0.27
N VAL A 122 8.62 16.75 0.35
CA VAL A 122 9.77 16.75 -0.56
C VAL A 122 9.31 16.51 -2.00
N THR A 123 8.41 15.55 -2.21
CA THR A 123 7.87 15.27 -3.55
C THR A 123 7.09 16.47 -4.11
N ALA A 124 6.29 17.16 -3.28
CA ALA A 124 5.56 18.37 -3.70
C ALA A 124 6.52 19.47 -4.16
N GLN A 125 7.62 19.68 -3.44
CA GLN A 125 8.67 20.61 -3.84
C GLN A 125 9.32 20.21 -5.16
N LEU A 126 9.62 18.93 -5.36
CA LEU A 126 10.18 18.41 -6.63
C LEU A 126 9.20 18.55 -7.80
N LEU A 127 7.90 18.40 -7.55
CA LEU A 127 6.84 18.58 -8.55
C LEU A 127 6.49 20.06 -8.77
N GLY A 128 6.91 20.97 -7.89
CA GLY A 128 6.55 22.39 -7.95
C GLY A 128 5.05 22.62 -7.75
N VAL A 129 4.45 21.94 -6.77
CA VAL A 129 3.04 22.11 -6.36
C VAL A 129 2.96 22.50 -4.88
N ASP A 130 1.94 23.26 -4.49
CA ASP A 130 1.65 23.51 -3.08
C ASP A 130 1.05 22.24 -2.46
N PRO A 131 1.60 21.64 -1.39
CA PRO A 131 1.02 20.44 -0.77
C PRO A 131 -0.13 20.71 0.21
N PHE A 132 -0.41 21.96 0.56
CA PHE A 132 -1.28 22.33 1.68
C PHE A 132 -2.68 22.84 1.29
N ASP A 133 -2.94 23.05 0.00
CA ASP A 133 -4.26 23.44 -0.52
C ASP A 133 -5.03 22.28 -1.18
N GLN A 134 -6.28 22.52 -1.60
CA GLN A 134 -7.11 21.54 -2.31
C GLN A 134 -8.17 22.21 -3.22
N PRO A 135 -7.80 23.19 -4.06
CA PRO A 135 -8.77 24.09 -4.70
C PRO A 135 -9.78 23.37 -5.60
N ALA A 136 -9.39 22.27 -6.26
CA ALA A 136 -10.23 21.55 -7.20
C ALA A 136 -11.48 20.90 -6.55
N VAL A 137 -11.44 20.58 -5.24
CA VAL A 137 -12.57 19.90 -4.58
C VAL A 137 -13.74 20.86 -4.30
N GLU A 138 -13.51 22.17 -4.32
CA GLU A 138 -14.53 23.18 -4.04
C GLU A 138 -15.64 23.20 -5.10
N LEU A 139 -15.32 22.90 -6.36
CA LEU A 139 -16.32 22.82 -7.43
C LEU A 139 -17.43 21.80 -7.10
N GLY A 140 -17.05 20.63 -6.57
CA GLY A 140 -18.02 19.62 -6.14
C GLY A 140 -18.99 20.17 -5.10
N LYS A 141 -18.47 20.92 -4.11
CA LYS A 141 -19.29 21.54 -3.06
C LYS A 141 -20.24 22.61 -3.61
N VAL A 142 -19.80 23.40 -4.59
CA VAL A 142 -20.64 24.42 -5.24
C VAL A 142 -21.79 23.75 -6.01
N LEU A 143 -21.50 22.74 -6.81
CA LEU A 143 -22.50 22.02 -7.59
C LEU A 143 -23.52 21.32 -6.70
N THR A 144 -23.07 20.67 -5.60
CA THR A 144 -23.99 20.06 -4.62
C THR A 144 -24.99 21.08 -4.07
N ARG A 145 -24.53 22.29 -3.72
CA ARG A 145 -25.45 23.34 -3.21
C ARG A 145 -26.44 23.79 -4.28
N SER A 146 -25.98 23.98 -5.52
CA SER A 146 -26.84 24.37 -6.65
C SER A 146 -27.96 23.34 -6.90
N TYR A 147 -27.64 22.04 -6.86
CA TYR A 147 -28.63 20.98 -7.03
C TYR A 147 -29.63 20.90 -5.86
N LEU A 148 -29.18 21.13 -4.63
CA LEU A 148 -30.05 21.12 -3.45
C LEU A 148 -30.95 22.36 -3.35
N SER A 149 -30.50 23.52 -3.85
CA SER A 149 -31.26 24.77 -3.83
C SER A 149 -32.21 24.94 -5.01
N GLY A 150 -32.25 23.99 -5.96
CA GLY A 150 -33.06 24.08 -7.18
C GLY A 150 -32.65 25.23 -8.09
N SER A 151 -31.40 25.69 -8.00
CA SER A 151 -30.85 26.85 -8.73
C SER A 151 -29.98 26.41 -9.91
N ALA A 152 -30.23 25.22 -10.45
CA ALA A 152 -29.47 24.61 -11.54
C ALA A 152 -30.22 24.70 -12.87
#